data_AF-A0A6P1FLC5-F1
#
_entry.id   AF-A0A6P1FLC5-F1
#
_cell.length_a   1.000
_cell.length_b   1.000
_cell.length_c   1.000
_cell.angle_alpha   90.00
_cell.angle_beta   90.00
_cell.angle_gamma   90.00
#
_symmetry.space_group_name_H-M   'P 1'
#
loop_
_entity.id
_entity.type
_entity.pdbx_description
1 polymer ?
#
loop_
_entity_poly.entity_id
_entity_poly.type
_entity_poly.pdbx_seq_one_letter_code
_entity_poly.pdbx_strand_id
1 'polypeptide(L)'
;MTSYNADERSRALTASIVADVLESHPLPTTVDELAPSDRRRLEDAAHELGITPTALLHRRRAEQTREIAEARELAALSKFRS
;
A
#
# COMPACT_ATOMS: atom_id res chain seq x y z
N MET A 1 16.15 7.27 25.84
CA MET A 1 14.84 7.42 25.18
C MET A 1 15.10 7.61 23.69
N THR A 2 15.22 6.53 22.91
CA THR A 2 15.61 6.63 21.48
C THR A 2 14.95 5.54 20.63
N SER A 3 13.65 5.29 20.83
CA SER A 3 12.91 4.26 20.08
C SER A 3 11.89 4.82 19.10
N TYR A 4 11.75 6.15 18.97
CA TYR A 4 10.69 6.77 18.16
C TYR A 4 11.03 6.94 16.66
N ASN A 5 12.29 6.78 16.25
CA ASN A 5 12.73 7.05 14.87
C ASN A 5 12.83 5.82 13.96
N ALA A 6 12.79 4.61 14.52
CA ALA A 6 12.87 3.38 13.73
C ALA A 6 11.54 3.06 13.04
N ASP A 7 10.42 3.29 13.75
CA ASP A 7 9.08 2.95 13.26
C ASP A 7 8.65 3.84 12.08
N GLU A 8 8.91 5.15 12.13
CA GLU A 8 8.60 6.07 11.04
C GLU A 8 9.46 5.84 9.79
N ARG A 9 10.74 5.50 9.97
CA ARG A 9 11.64 5.18 8.85
C ARG A 9 11.29 3.84 8.20
N SER A 10 10.96 2.83 9.00
CA SER A 10 10.42 1.56 8.47
C SER A 10 9.09 1.81 7.75
N ARG A 11 8.17 2.59 8.31
CA ARG A 11 6.92 2.96 7.64
C ARG A 11 7.14 3.69 6.32
N ALA A 12 8.06 4.64 6.25
CA ALA A 12 8.36 5.41 5.05
C ALA A 12 9.06 4.57 3.97
N LEU A 13 10.00 3.70 4.35
CA LEU A 13 10.70 2.81 3.42
C LEU A 13 9.75 1.75 2.86
N THR A 14 8.91 1.15 3.71
CA THR A 14 7.89 0.21 3.26
C THR A 14 6.79 0.89 2.46
N ALA A 15 6.46 2.16 2.76
CA ALA A 15 5.51 2.92 1.95
C ALA A 15 5.99 3.07 0.51
N SER A 16 7.30 3.32 0.31
CA SER A 16 7.92 3.52 -1.00
C SER A 16 8.03 2.22 -1.82
N ILE A 17 8.50 1.12 -1.23
CA ILE A 17 8.65 -0.17 -1.95
C ILE A 17 7.28 -0.71 -2.35
N VAL A 18 6.30 -0.55 -1.48
CA VAL A 18 4.97 -1.07 -1.71
C VAL A 18 4.16 -0.16 -2.64
N ALA A 19 4.43 1.14 -2.70
CA ALA A 19 3.82 2.03 -3.70
C ALA A 19 4.22 1.60 -5.11
N ASP A 20 5.52 1.45 -5.40
CA ASP A 20 5.98 1.10 -6.75
C ASP A 20 5.48 -0.26 -7.25
N VAL A 21 5.32 -1.23 -6.33
CA VAL A 21 4.83 -2.59 -6.65
C VAL A 21 3.31 -2.64 -6.82
N LEU A 22 2.58 -1.75 -6.14
CA LEU A 22 1.12 -1.80 -6.03
C LEU A 22 0.41 -0.60 -6.66
N GLU A 23 1.12 0.26 -7.40
CA GLU A 23 0.52 1.32 -8.22
C GLU A 23 -0.25 0.78 -9.45
N SER A 24 -0.16 -0.53 -9.72
CA SER A 24 -0.99 -1.17 -10.73
C SER A 24 -2.48 -1.07 -10.36
N HIS A 25 -3.26 -0.42 -11.21
CA HIS A 25 -4.72 -0.39 -11.14
C HIS A 25 -5.33 -1.31 -12.21
N PRO A 26 -6.19 -2.27 -11.83
CA PRO A 26 -6.57 -2.63 -10.46
C PRO A 26 -5.44 -3.37 -9.72
N LEU A 27 -5.41 -3.24 -8.39
CA LEU A 27 -4.54 -4.04 -7.55
C LEU A 27 -4.82 -5.53 -7.77
N PRO A 28 -3.79 -6.38 -7.86
CA PRO A 28 -3.98 -7.82 -7.93
C PRO A 28 -4.70 -8.33 -6.69
N THR A 29 -5.56 -9.32 -6.89
CA THR A 29 -6.35 -9.93 -5.82
C THR A 29 -5.53 -10.94 -5.03
N THR A 30 -4.58 -11.60 -5.70
CA THR A 30 -3.68 -12.59 -5.12
C THR A 30 -2.21 -12.23 -5.40
N VAL A 31 -1.30 -12.75 -4.58
CA VAL A 31 0.15 -12.53 -4.76
C VAL A 31 0.67 -13.20 -6.04
N ASP A 32 -0.02 -14.24 -6.52
CA ASP A 32 0.36 -14.97 -7.74
C ASP A 32 0.05 -14.22 -9.04
N GLU A 33 -0.80 -13.19 -8.98
CA GLU A 33 -1.07 -12.29 -10.10
C GLU A 33 0.04 -11.25 -10.33
N LEU A 34 0.96 -11.10 -9.38
CA LEU A 34 2.10 -10.19 -9.51
C LEU A 34 3.17 -10.78 -10.43
N ALA A 35 3.84 -9.90 -11.19
CA ALA A 35 5.05 -10.28 -11.88
C ALA A 35 6.10 -10.82 -10.88
N PRO A 36 6.96 -11.77 -11.26
CA PRO A 36 7.92 -12.38 -10.33
C PRO A 36 8.80 -11.36 -9.58
N SER A 37 9.19 -10.28 -10.26
CA SER A 37 9.97 -9.18 -9.69
C SER A 37 9.21 -8.41 -8.60
N ASP A 38 7.91 -8.21 -8.81
CA ASP A 38 7.04 -7.44 -7.93
C ASP A 38 6.57 -8.29 -6.74
N ARG A 39 6.31 -9.57 -6.98
CA ARG A 39 6.11 -10.57 -5.93
C ARG A 39 7.29 -10.62 -4.98
N ARG A 40 8.52 -10.66 -5.50
CA ARG A 40 9.72 -10.72 -4.67
C ARG A 40 9.89 -9.45 -3.82
N ARG A 41 9.63 -8.27 -4.38
CA ARG A 41 9.64 -7.02 -3.63
C ARG A 41 8.57 -6.98 -2.54
N LEU A 42 7.38 -7.51 -2.82
CA LEU A 42 6.31 -7.65 -1.82
C LEU A 42 6.72 -8.61 -0.70
N GLU A 43 7.37 -9.72 -1.04
CA GLU A 43 7.91 -10.68 -0.08
C GLU A 43 8.99 -10.06 0.81
N ASP A 44 9.93 -9.32 0.23
CA ASP A 44 10.98 -8.61 0.97
C ASP A 44 10.36 -7.56 1.92
N ALA A 45 9.40 -6.76 1.45
CA ALA A 45 8.71 -5.77 2.28
C ALA A 45 7.86 -6.41 3.39
N ALA A 46 7.22 -7.55 3.10
CA ALA A 46 6.46 -8.29 4.11
C ALA A 46 7.38 -8.88 5.18
N HIS A 47 8.56 -9.37 4.77
CA HIS A 47 9.60 -9.86 5.67
C HIS A 47 10.11 -8.77 6.62
N GLU A 48 10.42 -7.57 6.11
CA GLU A 48 10.84 -6.43 6.93
C GLU A 48 9.78 -6.02 7.96
N LEU A 49 8.51 -6.14 7.61
CA LEU A 49 7.38 -5.85 8.50
C LEU A 49 7.01 -7.01 9.44
N GLY A 50 7.61 -8.19 9.27
CA GLY A 50 7.26 -9.39 10.03
C GLY A 50 5.84 -9.89 9.78
N ILE A 51 5.28 -9.66 8.58
CA ILE A 51 3.94 -10.11 8.19
C ILE A 51 3.99 -10.98 6.93
N THR A 52 2.87 -11.61 6.56
CA THR A 52 2.80 -12.37 5.31
C THR A 52 2.64 -11.45 4.09
N PRO A 53 3.15 -11.82 2.91
CA PRO A 53 2.95 -11.06 1.67
C PRO A 53 1.47 -10.85 1.34
N THR A 54 0.64 -11.87 1.61
CA THR A 54 -0.81 -11.78 1.47
C THR A 54 -1.43 -10.72 2.39
N ALA A 55 -1.03 -10.67 3.66
CA ALA A 55 -1.52 -9.67 4.61
C ALA A 55 -1.12 -8.24 4.18
N LEU A 56 0.11 -8.07 3.67
CA LEU A 56 0.57 -6.79 3.14
C LEU A 56 -0.26 -6.36 1.92
N LEU A 57 -0.53 -7.27 0.98
CA LEU A 57 -1.38 -7.00 -0.19
C LEU A 57 -2.81 -6.61 0.22
N HIS A 58 -3.42 -7.33 1.16
CA HIS A 58 -4.76 -7.02 1.66
C HIS A 58 -4.82 -5.64 2.32
N ARG A 59 -3.82 -5.32 3.15
CA ARG A 59 -3.72 -4.01 3.80
C ARG A 59 -3.68 -2.89 2.77
N ARG A 60 -2.90 -3.06 1.71
CA ARG A 60 -2.79 -2.06 0.63
C ARG A 60 -4.04 -1.91 -0.21
N ARG A 61 -4.75 -3.01 -0.48
CA ARG A 61 -6.07 -2.93 -1.12
C ARG A 61 -7.08 -2.16 -0.29
N ALA A 62 -7.05 -2.32 1.04
CA ALA A 62 -7.90 -1.56 1.94
C ALA A 62 -7.54 -0.06 1.93
N GLU A 63 -6.25 0.28 1.98
CA GLU A 63 -5.75 1.66 1.88
C GLU A 63 -6.16 2.30 0.54
N GLN A 64 -5.94 1.63 -0.60
CA GLN A 64 -6.34 2.14 -1.91
C GLN A 64 -7.86 2.32 -2.03
N THR A 65 -8.65 1.41 -1.47
CA THR A 65 -10.12 1.54 -1.47
C THR A 65 -10.54 2.79 -0.70
N ARG A 66 -9.86 3.07 0.42
CA ARG A 66 -10.10 4.26 1.23
C ARG A 66 -9.70 5.53 0.48
N GLU A 67 -8.53 5.57 -0.16
CA GLU A 67 -8.08 6.70 -0.97
C GLU A 67 -9.06 7.00 -2.12
N ILE A 68 -9.57 5.97 -2.79
CA ILE A 68 -10.60 6.12 -3.83
C ILE A 68 -11.90 6.68 -3.24
N ALA A 69 -12.31 6.22 -2.05
CA ALA A 69 -13.51 6.73 -1.38
C ALA A 69 -13.35 8.22 -0.99
N GLU A 70 -12.21 8.59 -0.41
CA GLU A 70 -11.87 9.97 -0.05
C GLU A 70 -11.80 10.87 -1.30
N ALA A 71 -11.17 10.41 -2.39
CA ALA A 71 -11.13 11.13 -3.65
C ALA A 71 -12.53 11.34 -4.24
N ARG A 72 -13.42 10.35 -4.13
CA ARG A 72 -14.82 10.46 -4.56
C ARG A 72 -15.60 11.45 -3.72
N GLU A 73 -15.41 11.46 -2.40
CA GLU A 73 -16.03 12.42 -1.50
C GLU A 73 -15.58 13.85 -1.80
N LEU A 74 -14.26 14.06 -1.97
CA LEU A 74 -13.70 15.35 -2.38
C LEU A 74 -14.24 15.81 -3.74
N ALA A 75 -14.37 14.91 -4.71
CA ALA A 75 -14.95 15.20 -6.01
C ALA A 75 -16.46 15.51 -5.95
N ALA A 76 -17.19 14.91 -5.01
CA ALA A 76 -18.60 15.23 -4.77
C ALA A 76 -18.75 16.61 -4.13
N LEU A 77 -17.91 16.93 -3.15
CA LEU A 77 -17.90 18.24 -2.48
C LEU A 77 -17.49 19.37 -3.45
N SER A 78 -16.55 19.12 -4.36
CA SER A 78 -16.12 20.11 -5.35
C SER A 78 -17.19 20.40 -6.41
N LYS A 79 -17.99 19.40 -6.78
CA LYS A 79 -19.14 19.54 -7.69
C LYS A 79 -20.31 20.30 -7.08
N PHE A 80 -20.49 20.24 -5.75
CA PHE A 80 -21.58 20.95 -5.06
C PHE A 80 -21.26 22.44 -4.82
N ARG A 81 -20.00 22.84 -5.01
CA ARG A 81 -19.50 24.20 -4.75
C ARG A 81 -19.30 25.04 -6.02
N SER A 82 -19.65 24.50 -7.19
CA SER A 82 -19.67 25.17 -8.51
C SER A 82 -21.11 25.42 -8.93
#